data_AF-A0A0Q9KVZ0-F1
#
_entry.id   AF-A0A0Q9KVZ0-F1
#
_cell.length_a   1.000
_cell.length_b   1.000
_cell.length_c   1.000
_cell.angle_alpha   90.00
_cell.angle_beta   90.00
_cell.angle_gamma   90.00
#
_symmetry.space_group_name_H-M   'P 1'
#
loop_
_entity.id
_entity.type
_entity.pdbx_description
1 polymer ?
#
loop_
_entity_poly.entity_id
_entity_poly.type
_entity_poly.pdbx_seq_one_letter_code
_entity_poly.pdbx_strand_id
1 'polypeptide(L)'
;MANFIVPKNVKSRFEFFPSFGWKELIFLLLGTVTGLLISGIIFIASHHLAAFLAIPIGAALGFLVGKPDPRTGKNLLTLMKDFKDFQTRPKRYHFQYGEGRK
;
A
#
# COMPACT_ATOMS: atom_id res chain seq x y z
N MET A 1 -20.19 -4.13 -23.22
CA MET A 1 -18.74 -4.22 -22.95
C MET A 1 -18.24 -2.80 -22.77
N ALA A 2 -17.81 -2.41 -21.56
CA ALA A 2 -17.41 -1.03 -21.28
C ALA A 2 -16.03 -0.75 -21.91
N ASN A 3 -15.99 0.15 -22.90
CA ASN A 3 -14.76 0.61 -23.53
C ASN A 3 -14.03 1.57 -22.57
N PHE A 4 -12.95 1.11 -21.94
CA PHE A 4 -12.04 1.98 -21.22
C PHE A 4 -11.14 2.71 -22.21
N ILE A 5 -11.47 3.97 -22.51
CA ILE A 5 -10.59 4.86 -23.28
C ILE A 5 -9.48 5.34 -22.34
N VAL A 6 -8.41 4.55 -22.22
CA VAL A 6 -7.20 4.98 -21.52
C VAL A 6 -6.46 5.97 -22.44
N PRO A 7 -6.21 7.22 -22.01
CA PRO A 7 -5.51 8.19 -22.85
C PRO A 7 -4.09 7.70 -23.15
N LYS A 8 -3.70 7.71 -24.44
CA LYS A 8 -2.40 7.26 -24.99
C LYS A 8 -1.16 7.86 -24.30
N ASN A 9 -1.33 8.91 -23.49
CA ASN A 9 -0.24 9.66 -22.87
C ASN A 9 0.08 9.26 -21.43
N VAL A 10 -0.69 8.33 -20.84
CA VAL A 10 -0.33 7.72 -19.56
C VAL A 10 0.62 6.58 -19.88
N LYS A 11 1.92 6.90 -20.01
CA LYS A 11 2.94 5.86 -20.01
C LYS A 11 2.74 5.05 -18.73
N SER A 12 2.38 3.77 -18.85
CA SER A 12 2.51 2.80 -17.76
C SER A 12 3.99 2.71 -17.45
N ARG A 13 4.45 3.60 -16.57
CA ARG A 13 5.86 3.63 -16.18
C ARG A 13 5.96 2.56 -15.10
N PHE A 14 6.22 1.35 -15.57
CA PHE A 14 6.67 0.20 -14.79
C PHE A 14 5.60 -0.60 -14.01
N GLU A 15 4.62 -1.14 -14.73
CA GLU A 15 3.75 -2.24 -14.25
C GLU A 15 4.20 -3.58 -14.90
N PHE A 16 4.40 -4.63 -14.10
CA PHE A 16 4.67 -6.00 -14.57
C PHE A 16 3.37 -6.71 -14.99
N PHE A 17 2.29 -6.46 -14.26
CA PHE A 17 0.92 -6.90 -14.54
C PHE A 17 -0.03 -5.72 -14.29
N PRO A 18 -1.27 -5.74 -14.82
CA PRO A 18 -2.23 -4.65 -14.58
C PRO A 18 -2.37 -4.36 -13.08
N SER A 19 -2.07 -3.12 -12.66
CA SER A 19 -2.09 -2.71 -11.24
C SER A 19 -1.02 -3.34 -10.33
N PHE A 20 0.07 -3.89 -10.88
CA PHE A 20 1.23 -4.36 -10.12
C PHE A 20 2.54 -3.83 -10.72
N GLY A 21 3.14 -2.83 -10.08
CA GLY A 21 4.40 -2.21 -10.45
C GLY A 21 5.48 -2.29 -9.37
N TRP A 22 6.56 -1.51 -9.55
CA TRP A 22 7.72 -1.54 -8.64
C TRP A 22 7.39 -1.20 -7.19
N LYS A 23 6.42 -0.30 -6.96
CA LYS A 23 6.05 0.09 -5.60
C LYS A 23 5.40 -1.09 -4.88
N GLU A 24 4.44 -1.79 -5.49
CA GLU A 24 3.86 -2.98 -4.88
C GLU A 24 4.90 -4.08 -4.68
N LEU A 25 5.84 -4.25 -5.62
CA LEU A 25 6.92 -5.21 -5.49
C LEU A 25 7.80 -4.93 -4.25
N ILE A 26 8.18 -3.66 -4.03
CA ILE A 26 8.96 -3.27 -2.84
C ILE A 26 8.19 -3.59 -1.56
N PHE A 27 6.91 -3.24 -1.49
CA PHE A 27 6.09 -3.52 -0.30
C PHE A 27 5.88 -5.02 -0.07
N LEU A 28 5.70 -5.81 -1.13
CA LEU A 28 5.63 -7.26 -1.06
C LEU A 28 6.96 -7.86 -0.54
N LEU A 29 8.10 -7.40 -1.05
CA LEU A 29 9.41 -7.84 -0.58
C LEU A 29 9.65 -7.47 0.88
N LEU A 30 9.32 -6.25 1.29
CA LEU A 30 9.41 -5.82 2.70
C LEU A 30 8.56 -6.70 3.62
N GLY A 31 7.32 -7.01 3.21
CA GLY A 31 6.43 -7.92 3.93
C GLY A 31 6.97 -9.35 4.01
N THR A 32 7.55 -9.84 2.93
CA THR A 32 8.16 -11.18 2.87
C THR A 32 9.38 -11.27 3.80
N VAL A 33 10.25 -10.25 3.79
CA VAL A 33 11.41 -10.17 4.68
C VAL A 33 10.98 -10.12 6.14
N THR A 34 9.95 -9.35 6.48
CA THR A 34 9.41 -9.34 7.85
C THR A 34 8.83 -10.69 8.25
N GLY A 35 8.08 -11.34 7.36
CA GLY A 35 7.57 -12.70 7.57
C GLY A 35 8.68 -13.74 7.77
N LEU A 36 9.78 -13.63 7.01
CA LEU A 36 10.98 -14.48 7.17
C LEU A 36 11.65 -14.29 8.53
N LEU A 37 11.84 -13.05 8.97
CA LEU A 37 12.43 -12.76 10.28
C LEU A 37 11.58 -13.35 11.42
N ILE A 38 10.26 -13.13 11.37
CA ILE A 38 9.32 -13.68 12.35
C ILE A 38 9.32 -15.21 12.32
N SER A 39 9.27 -15.81 11.13
CA SER A 39 9.35 -17.25 10.96
C SER A 39 10.64 -17.82 11.54
N GLY A 40 11.79 -17.16 11.33
CA GLY A 40 13.07 -17.60 11.87
C GLY A 40 13.09 -17.62 13.39
N ILE A 41 12.55 -16.57 14.03
CA ILE A 41 12.43 -16.48 15.49
C ILE A 41 11.55 -17.61 16.04
N ILE A 42 10.36 -17.82 15.46
CA ILE A 42 9.42 -18.87 15.90
C ILE A 42 10.03 -20.26 15.67
N PHE A 43 10.70 -20.47 14.54
CA PHE A 43 11.30 -21.76 14.22
C PHE A 43 12.45 -22.11 15.17
N ILE A 44 13.33 -21.15 15.51
CA ILE A 44 14.42 -21.38 16.48
C ILE A 44 13.85 -21.74 17.85
N ALA A 45 12.75 -21.10 18.27
CA ALA A 45 12.15 -21.34 19.57
C ALA A 45 11.39 -22.68 19.65
N SER A 46 10.61 -23.03 18.64
CA SER A 46 9.65 -24.15 18.72
C SER A 46 9.95 -25.31 17.76
N HIS A 47 10.84 -25.14 16.78
CA HIS A 47 11.17 -26.11 15.74
C HIS A 47 9.95 -26.62 14.93
N HIS A 48 8.83 -25.91 14.99
CA HIS A 48 7.62 -26.24 14.27
C HIS A 48 7.64 -25.68 12.85
N LEU A 49 7.33 -26.52 11.87
CA LEU A 49 7.21 -26.11 10.46
C LEU A 49 6.09 -25.08 10.23
N ALA A 50 5.11 -25.00 11.14
CA ALA A 50 4.06 -23.98 11.11
C ALA A 50 4.61 -22.55 11.17
N ALA A 51 5.83 -22.35 11.68
CA ALA A 51 6.51 -21.06 11.69
C ALA A 51 6.61 -20.43 10.29
N PHE A 52 6.76 -21.26 9.26
CA PHE A 52 6.88 -20.80 7.87
C PHE A 52 5.60 -20.18 7.31
N LEU A 53 4.45 -20.38 7.96
CA LEU A 53 3.21 -19.69 7.59
C LEU A 53 3.31 -18.17 7.80
N ALA A 54 4.23 -17.71 8.66
CA ALA A 54 4.47 -16.28 8.84
C ALA A 54 4.99 -15.60 7.56
N ILE A 55 5.62 -16.34 6.64
CA ILE A 55 6.16 -15.82 5.38
C ILE A 55 5.04 -15.37 4.42
N PRO A 56 4.10 -16.25 3.99
CA PRO A 56 3.01 -15.82 3.11
C PRO A 56 2.09 -14.80 3.79
N ILE A 57 1.93 -14.86 5.12
CA ILE A 57 1.17 -13.85 5.87
C ILE A 57 1.87 -12.49 5.78
N GLY A 58 3.18 -12.43 6.02
CA GLY A 58 3.96 -11.20 5.90
C GLY A 58 3.91 -10.62 4.48
N ALA A 59 4.05 -11.46 3.46
CA ALA A 59 3.93 -11.05 2.06
C ALA A 59 2.54 -10.48 1.73
N ALA A 60 1.47 -11.13 2.20
CA ALA A 60 0.09 -10.67 2.02
C ALA A 60 -0.15 -9.31 2.71
N LEU A 61 0.35 -9.14 3.93
CA LEU A 61 0.25 -7.86 4.65
C LEU A 61 1.02 -6.76 3.94
N GLY A 62 2.25 -7.03 3.51
CA GLY A 62 3.06 -6.09 2.73
C GLY A 62 2.33 -5.65 1.46
N PHE A 63 1.76 -6.60 0.73
CA PHE A 63 0.95 -6.31 -0.46
C PHE A 63 -0.28 -5.46 -0.14
N LEU A 64 -1.07 -5.79 0.89
CA LEU A 64 -2.26 -5.03 1.25
C LEU A 64 -1.94 -3.59 1.68
N VAL A 65 -0.84 -3.38 2.40
CA VAL A 65 -0.38 -2.05 2.82
C VAL A 65 0.11 -1.24 1.62
N GLY A 66 0.83 -1.89 0.70
CA GLY A 66 1.43 -1.26 -0.47
C GLY A 66 0.45 -0.98 -1.60
N LYS A 67 -0.63 -1.77 -1.71
CA LYS A 67 -1.61 -1.69 -2.78
C LYS A 67 -2.37 -0.36 -2.72
N PRO A 68 -2.26 0.51 -3.75
CA PRO A 68 -3.04 1.72 -3.82
C PRO A 68 -4.50 1.42 -4.17
N ASP A 69 -5.43 2.18 -3.61
CA ASP A 69 -6.84 2.14 -4.01
C ASP A 69 -6.97 2.70 -5.43
N PRO A 70 -7.54 1.93 -6.39
CA PRO A 70 -7.67 2.36 -7.78
C PRO A 70 -8.53 3.63 -7.97
N ARG A 71 -9.38 3.99 -6.99
CA ARG A 71 -10.24 5.18 -7.08
C ARG A 71 -9.52 6.45 -6.63
N THR A 72 -8.63 6.35 -5.65
CA THR A 72 -7.97 7.51 -5.02
C THR A 72 -6.47 7.58 -5.32
N GLY A 73 -5.86 6.49 -5.77
CA GLY A 73 -4.41 6.34 -5.96
C GLY A 73 -3.62 6.31 -4.64
N LYS A 74 -4.30 6.30 -3.49
CA LYS A 74 -3.69 6.34 -2.16
C LYS A 74 -3.53 4.93 -1.61
N ASN A 75 -2.39 4.66 -0.97
CA ASN A 75 -2.15 3.43 -0.22
C ASN A 75 -2.43 3.63 1.28
N LEU A 76 -2.40 2.54 2.06
CA LEU A 76 -2.73 2.59 3.49
C LEU A 76 -1.83 3.57 4.27
N LEU A 77 -0.55 3.66 3.90
CA LEU A 77 0.40 4.57 4.53
C LEU A 77 0.08 6.03 4.25
N THR A 78 -0.31 6.36 3.02
CA THR A 78 -0.76 7.73 2.68
C THR A 78 -2.05 8.09 3.40
N LEU A 79 -2.97 7.15 3.58
CA LEU A 79 -4.18 7.35 4.38
C LEU A 79 -3.85 7.60 5.86
N MET A 80 -2.93 6.84 6.45
CA MET A 80 -2.47 7.08 7.82
C MET A 80 -1.81 8.45 7.97
N LYS A 81 -1.03 8.88 6.98
CA LYS A 81 -0.42 10.21 6.95
C LYS A 81 -1.48 11.30 6.85
N ASP A 82 -2.46 11.14 5.94
CA ASP A 82 -3.58 12.06 5.78
C ASP A 82 -4.41 12.17 7.06
N PHE A 83 -4.62 11.05 7.76
CA PHE A 83 -5.32 11.03 9.03
C PHE A 83 -4.54 11.77 10.13
N LYS A 84 -3.22 11.57 10.21
CA LYS A 84 -2.35 12.30 11.14
C LYS A 84 -2.34 13.81 10.81
N ASP A 85 -2.25 14.17 9.54
CA ASP A 85 -2.28 15.56 9.10
C ASP A 85 -3.65 16.20 9.40
N PHE A 86 -4.74 15.44 9.24
CA PHE A 86 -6.08 15.85 9.64
C PHE A 86 -6.19 16.09 11.15
N GLN A 87 -5.71 15.18 11.99
CA GLN A 87 -5.72 15.36 13.45
C GLN A 87 -4.88 16.56 13.90
N THR A 88 -3.73 16.80 13.27
CA THR A 88 -2.83 17.90 13.67
C THR A 88 -3.29 19.26 13.16
N ARG A 89 -4.00 19.32 12.02
CA ARG A 89 -4.44 20.59 11.39
C ARG A 89 -5.89 20.53 10.89
N PRO A 90 -6.87 20.19 11.74
CA PRO A 90 -8.25 19.92 11.30
C PRO A 90 -8.89 21.13 10.59
N LYS A 91 -8.57 22.35 11.05
CA LYS A 91 -9.06 23.60 10.43
C LYS A 91 -8.65 23.77 8.97
N ARG A 92 -7.54 23.18 8.50
CA ARG A 92 -7.13 23.25 7.08
C ARG A 92 -7.95 22.31 6.20
N TYR A 93 -8.54 21.27 6.78
CA TYR A 93 -9.35 20.27 6.08
C TYR A 93 -10.86 20.58 6.12
N HIS A 94 -11.28 21.52 6.98
CA HIS A 94 -12.68 21.96 7.10
C HIS A 94 -13.05 23.18 6.22
N PHE A 95 -12.13 23.73 5.42
CA PHE A 95 -12.42 24.88 4.57
C PHE A 95 -12.13 24.61 3.10
N GLN A 96 -13.18 24.31 2.33
CA GLN A 96 -13.35 24.80 0.96
C GLN A 96 -14.83 25.08 0.69
N TYR A 97 -15.29 26.29 1.04
CA TYR A 97 -16.39 26.97 0.34
C TYR A 97 -16.23 28.48 0.58
N GLY A 98 -15.89 29.24 -0.48
CA GLY A 98 -16.08 30.69 -0.49
C GLY A 98 -14.88 31.63 -0.30
N GLU A 99 -13.62 31.21 -0.46
CA GLU A 99 -12.56 32.21 -0.76
C GLU A 99 -12.71 32.67 -2.21
N GLY A 100 -13.67 33.57 -2.39
CA GLY A 100 -13.83 34.37 -3.57
C GLY A 100 -12.55 35.14 -3.86
N ARG A 101 -12.19 35.15 -5.15
CA ARG A 101 -11.32 36.17 -5.73
C ARG A 101 -11.76 37.55 -5.22
N LYS A 102 -10.87 38.24 -4.51
CA LYS A 102 -10.69 39.68 -4.62
C LYS A 102 -9.21 39.93 -4.88
#